data_AF-A0A3C0HFD7-F1
#
_entry.id   AF-A0A3C0HFD7-F1
#
_cell.length_a   1.000
_cell.length_b   1.000
_cell.length_c   1.000
_cell.angle_alpha   90.00
_cell.angle_beta   90.00
_cell.angle_gamma   90.00
#
_symmetry.space_group_name_H-M   'P 1'
#
loop_
_entity.id
_entity.type
_entity.pdbx_description
1 polymer ?
#
loop_
_entity_poly.entity_id
_entity_poly.type
_entity_poly.pdbx_seq_one_letter_code
_entity_poly.pdbx_strand_id
1 'polypeptide(L)' 'GRNKNWIPIMSDLMKTKKVFFAVGAAHLAGQTGVINLLKKEGYKLTPVSNTK' A
#
# COMPACT_ATOMS: atom_id res chain seq x y z
N GLY A 1 12.72 2.59 -7.38
CA GLY A 1 12.89 1.65 -6.25
C GLY A 1 11.65 0.81 -6.11
N ARG A 2 11.74 -0.40 -5.54
CA ARG A 2 10.66 -1.42 -5.60
C ARG A 2 9.27 -0.87 -5.24
N ASN A 3 9.13 -0.11 -4.14
CA ASN A 3 7.84 0.46 -3.74
C ASN A 3 7.25 1.43 -4.77
N LYS A 4 8.03 2.43 -5.22
CA LYS A 4 7.56 3.42 -6.21
C LYS A 4 7.11 2.76 -7.52
N ASN A 5 7.79 1.69 -7.93
CA ASN A 5 7.46 0.97 -9.17
C ASN A 5 6.17 0.14 -9.02
N TRP A 6 5.81 -0.26 -7.80
CA TRP A 6 4.63 -1.09 -7.52
C TRP A 6 3.35 -0.29 -7.26
N ILE A 7 3.46 0.97 -6.83
CA ILE A 7 2.29 1.81 -6.50
C ILE A 7 1.31 1.97 -7.69
N PRO A 8 1.75 2.23 -8.94
CA PRO A 8 0.83 2.29 -10.07
C PRO A 8 0.12 0.96 -10.33
N ILE A 9 0.84 -0.16 -10.23
CA ILE A 9 0.30 -1.52 -10.41
C ILE A 9 -0.77 -1.81 -9.33
N MET A 10 -0.47 -1.46 -8.07
CA MET A 10 -1.43 -1.58 -6.98
C MET A 10 -2.67 -0.73 -7.25
N SER A 11 -2.50 0.52 -7.68
CA SER A 11 -3.61 1.44 -7.97
C SER A 11 -4.56 0.87 -9.02
N ASP A 12 -4.05 0.35 -10.12
CA ASP A 12 -4.87 -0.19 -11.20
C ASP A 12 -5.58 -1.50 -10.79
N LEU A 13 -4.90 -2.37 -10.05
CA LEU A 13 -5.51 -3.59 -9.52
C LEU A 13 -6.64 -3.27 -8.51
N MET A 14 -6.44 -2.29 -7.64
CA MET A 14 -7.42 -1.90 -6.62
C MET A 14 -8.67 -1.22 -7.19
N LYS A 15 -8.60 -0.60 -8.39
CA LYS A 15 -9.78 -0.01 -9.06
C LYS A 15 -10.76 -1.07 -9.56
N THR A 16 -10.26 -2.26 -9.90
CA THR A 16 -11.05 -3.30 -10.58
C THR A 16 -11.58 -4.37 -9.63
N LYS A 17 -10.87 -4.65 -8.54
CA LYS A 17 -11.24 -5.71 -7.58
C LYS A 17 -10.64 -5.46 -6.20
N LYS A 18 -11.17 -6.17 -5.21
CA LYS A 18 -10.55 -6.28 -3.88
C LYS A 18 -9.27 -7.11 -4.01
N VAL A 19 -8.16 -6.61 -3.50
CA VAL A 19 -6.84 -7.26 -3.58
C VAL A 19 -6.18 -7.28 -2.21
N PHE A 20 -5.57 -8.41 -1.88
CA PHE A 20 -4.70 -8.55 -0.72
C PHE A 20 -3.24 -8.55 -1.20
N PHE A 21 -2.44 -7.61 -0.70
CA PHE A 21 -1.02 -7.51 -1.03
C PHE A 21 -0.16 -7.96 0.16
N ALA A 22 0.68 -8.98 -0.06
CA ALA A 22 1.69 -9.40 0.90
C ALA A 22 3.04 -8.76 0.55
N VAL A 23 3.69 -8.11 1.51
CA VAL A 23 5.01 -7.49 1.35
C VAL A 23 5.87 -7.77 2.59
N GLY A 24 7.20 -7.78 2.41
CA GLY A 24 8.12 -7.84 3.55
C GLY A 24 8.05 -6.57 4.40
N ALA A 25 8.28 -6.69 5.72
CA ALA A 25 8.15 -5.58 6.67
C ALA A 25 8.96 -4.32 6.28
N ALA A 26 10.16 -4.53 5.70
CA ALA A 26 11.02 -3.44 5.22
C ALA A 26 10.37 -2.55 4.13
N HIS A 27 9.32 -3.02 3.46
CA HIS A 27 8.61 -2.24 2.45
C HIS A 27 7.56 -1.28 3.03
N LEU A 28 7.18 -1.41 4.30
CA LEU A 28 6.01 -0.71 4.85
C LEU A 28 6.30 0.73 5.31
N ALA A 29 7.40 0.93 6.03
CA ALA A 29 7.71 2.17 6.74
C ALA A 29 8.62 3.12 5.94
N GLY A 30 8.81 4.35 6.46
CA GLY A 30 9.70 5.36 5.87
C GLY A 30 9.06 6.18 4.73
N GLN A 31 9.75 7.22 4.27
CA GLN A 31 9.20 8.20 3.29
C GLN A 31 8.80 7.58 1.94
N THR A 32 9.43 6.46 1.59
CA THR A 32 9.15 5.68 0.37
C THR A 32 8.50 4.32 0.68
N GLY A 33 8.05 4.11 1.92
CA GLY A 33 7.26 2.96 2.33
C GLY A 33 5.89 2.94 1.65
N VAL A 34 5.32 1.75 1.45
CA VAL A 34 4.03 1.55 0.76
C VAL A 34 2.92 2.37 1.39
N ILE A 35 2.83 2.42 2.73
CA ILE A 35 1.80 3.17 3.46
C ILE A 35 1.87 4.66 3.11
N ASN A 36 3.08 5.25 3.12
CA ASN A 36 3.25 6.68 2.87
C ASN A 36 3.07 7.04 1.40
N LEU A 37 3.48 6.16 0.49
CA LEU A 37 3.25 6.38 -0.95
C LEU A 37 1.77 6.29 -1.30
N LEU A 38 1.03 5.31 -0.77
CA LEU A 38 -0.42 5.24 -1.00
C LEU A 38 -1.16 6.46 -0.45
N LYS A 39 -0.78 6.98 0.73
CA LYS A 39 -1.33 8.25 1.23
C LYS A 39 -1.07 9.41 0.29
N LYS A 40 0.13 9.50 -0.31
CA LYS A 40 0.49 10.54 -1.28
C LYS A 40 -0.29 10.45 -2.58
N GLU A 41 -0.65 9.25 -3.01
CA GLU A 41 -1.56 9.00 -4.14
C GLU A 41 -3.03 9.33 -3.82
N GLY A 42 -3.33 9.80 -2.61
CA GLY A 42 -4.68 10.22 -2.21
C GLY A 42 -5.54 9.10 -1.62
N TYR A 43 -4.98 7.92 -1.35
CA TYR A 43 -5.73 6.84 -0.71
C TYR A 43 -6.01 7.13 0.77
N LYS A 44 -7.26 6.91 1.19
CA LYS A 44 -7.62 6.81 2.61
C LYS A 44 -7.29 5.40 3.11
N LEU A 45 -6.35 5.31 4.06
CA LEU A 45 -5.93 4.04 4.66
C LEU A 45 -6.57 3.86 6.03
N THR A 46 -7.23 2.72 6.23
CA THR A 46 -7.80 2.33 7.53
C THR A 46 -7.01 1.13 8.06
N PRO A 47 -6.36 1.24 9.23
CA PRO A 47 -5.74 0.09 9.88
C PRO A 47 -6.78 -0.98 10.17
N VAL A 48 -6.45 -2.24 9.89
CA VAL A 48 -7.24 -3.38 10.37
C VAL A 48 -6.64 -3.82 11.69
N SER A 49 -7.29 -3.46 12.78
CA SER A 49 -6.91 -3.93 14.12
C SER A 49 -7.35 -5.37 14.30
N ASN A 50 -6.45 -6.22 14.80
CA ASN A 50 -6.78 -7.61 15.16
C ASN A 50 -7.15 -7.74 16.65
N THR A 51 -7.70 -6.68 17.25
CA THR A 51 -8.26 -6.73 18.59
C THR A 51 -9.55 -7.54 18.55
N LYS A 52 -9.65 -8.55 19.41
CA LYS A 52 -10.90 -9.28 19.66
C LYS A 52 -12.00 -8.34 20.14
#